data_AF-A0A3N5LX06-F1
#
_entry.id   AF-A0A3N5LX06-F1
#
_cell.length_a   1.000
_cell.length_b   1.000
_cell.length_c   1.000
_cell.angle_alpha   90.00
_cell.angle_beta   90.00
_cell.angle_gamma   90.00
#
_symmetry.space_group_name_H-M   'P 1'
#
loop_
_entity.id
_entity.type
_entity.pdbx_description
1 polymer ?
#
loop_
_entity_poly.entity_id
_entity_poly.type
_entity_poly.pdbx_seq_one_letter_code
_entity_poly.pdbx_strand_id
1 'polypeptide(L)'
;MVLEGDRLTIRWPGVGEQAAIVRSNALAEAAAEAIGGTYVRNPAWSTVIGRDLITVHPLGGCPMGDDAGGGVVDARGRVFAGTEGTTVHEGLYVSDGSIIPAALGVNPLLTISALAERNVELLAADRGWTIDYAPDSSPIGVGEPTRPGIRFTEAMGGFLSPSVSADLAELASARSDDLGALIDEVERTGEPFSFVLTIASDDVETMLADPAHRARAMGTVRAQGIHPEPLAVSDGTFELFSPHPEVGDARRMVYRLHLTSEDGDEYDFEGLKIVGDDVGLDVWSDTTTLFVTVRRATGGDIVGRGVLRIAVTDFVSQLRTMEVTGASGVVERLRWLARFGRLFAGAVFETYGPVASKPNPFDPDAPPRKRRAIRTAPPEPHPITTGDGTGLMLTRYRGGDRGPILLVHGLGVSSRMFTLDTIETNLTEALWSAGFDVWLLDWRASIELPISRQRWNLDAAVADMPFAVDHVLSVTAADGIDAFVHCVGSISFFLALLRGMKGIRSVISSQVALDTVTATLG
;
A
#
# COMPACT_ATOMS: atom_id res chain seq x y z
N MET A 1 2.61 4.35 27.06
CA MET A 1 3.12 5.61 26.46
C MET A 1 4.22 6.15 27.35
N VAL A 2 5.31 6.59 26.75
CA VAL A 2 6.42 7.25 27.43
C VAL A 2 6.77 8.50 26.64
N LEU A 3 7.04 9.59 27.35
CA LEU A 3 7.64 10.77 26.73
C LEU A 3 9.14 10.52 26.64
N GLU A 4 9.67 10.43 25.43
CA GLU A 4 11.11 10.23 25.19
C GLU A 4 11.64 11.45 24.44
N GLY A 5 12.17 12.41 25.20
CA GLY A 5 12.58 13.71 24.66
C GLY A 5 11.39 14.52 24.13
N ASP A 6 10.37 14.71 24.97
CA ASP A 6 9.08 15.35 24.63
C ASP A 6 8.24 14.69 23.53
N ARG A 7 8.73 13.60 22.94
CA ARG A 7 7.97 12.78 22.00
C ARG A 7 7.13 11.74 22.68
N LEU A 8 5.85 11.73 22.34
CA LEU A 8 4.93 10.70 22.76
C LEU A 8 5.21 9.39 22.02
N THR A 9 5.97 8.49 22.65
CA THR A 9 6.28 7.17 22.11
C THR A 9 5.36 6.13 22.72
N ILE A 10 4.69 5.35 21.86
CA ILE A 10 3.91 4.20 22.30
C ILE A 10 4.77 2.94 22.17
N ARG A 11 5.27 2.46 23.30
CA ARG A 11 5.94 1.15 23.39
C ARG A 11 4.92 0.10 23.77
N TRP A 12 4.82 -0.96 22.96
CA TRP A 12 4.04 -2.17 23.28
C TRP A 12 4.99 -3.36 23.50
N PRO A 13 5.72 -3.39 24.64
CA PRO A 13 6.66 -4.47 24.92
C PRO A 13 5.94 -5.81 24.98
N GLY A 14 6.49 -6.82 24.30
CA GLY A 14 5.93 -8.17 24.26
C GLY A 14 4.62 -8.29 23.48
N VAL A 15 4.27 -7.32 22.63
CA VAL A 15 3.01 -7.36 21.85
C VAL A 15 2.90 -8.62 20.97
N GLY A 16 4.01 -9.04 20.35
CA GLY A 16 4.06 -10.28 19.57
C GLY A 16 3.98 -11.56 20.41
N GLU A 17 4.15 -11.45 21.73
CA GLU A 17 4.10 -12.56 22.68
C GLU A 17 2.75 -12.66 23.39
N GLN A 18 1.82 -11.74 23.11
CA GLN A 18 0.48 -11.81 23.66
C GLN A 18 -0.19 -13.13 23.28
N ALA A 19 -0.92 -13.72 24.23
CA ALA A 19 -1.54 -15.03 24.07
C ALA A 19 -2.45 -15.14 22.83
N ALA A 20 -3.12 -14.04 22.45
CA ALA A 20 -3.91 -14.00 21.23
C ALA A 20 -3.05 -14.17 19.96
N ILE A 21 -1.91 -13.50 19.90
CA ILE A 21 -1.01 -13.52 18.75
C ILE A 21 -0.26 -14.86 18.65
N VAL A 22 0.17 -15.41 19.78
CA VAL A 22 0.76 -16.76 19.85
C VAL A 22 -0.24 -17.81 19.37
N ARG A 23 -1.49 -17.75 19.84
CA ARG A 23 -2.56 -18.66 19.39
C ARG A 23 -2.85 -18.51 17.90
N SER A 24 -2.97 -17.29 17.38
CA SER A 24 -3.21 -17.05 15.95
C SER A 24 -2.10 -17.62 15.07
N ASN A 25 -0.83 -17.45 15.46
CA ASN A 25 0.30 -18.03 14.74
C ASN A 25 0.27 -19.57 14.77
N ALA A 26 0.01 -20.17 15.93
CA ALA A 26 -0.08 -21.62 16.06
C ALA A 26 -1.22 -22.20 15.20
N LEU A 27 -2.36 -21.50 15.14
CA LEU A 27 -3.48 -21.86 14.28
C LEU A 27 -3.12 -21.77 12.78
N ALA A 28 -2.45 -20.70 12.37
CA ALA A 28 -2.01 -20.51 10.99
C ALA A 28 -0.98 -21.56 10.55
N GLU A 29 -0.04 -21.92 11.44
CA GLU A 29 0.96 -22.96 11.22
C GLU A 29 0.31 -24.34 11.08
N ALA A 30 -0.57 -24.70 12.02
CA ALA A 30 -1.32 -25.96 11.95
C ALA A 30 -2.21 -26.06 10.70
N ALA A 31 -2.84 -24.95 10.29
CA ALA A 31 -3.65 -24.89 9.07
C ALA A 31 -2.81 -25.06 7.80
N ALA A 32 -1.61 -24.46 7.75
CA ALA A 32 -0.69 -24.59 6.63
C ALA A 32 -0.17 -26.04 6.50
N GLU A 33 0.25 -26.66 7.60
CA GLU A 33 0.69 -28.06 7.62
C GLU A 33 -0.42 -29.02 7.17
N ALA A 34 -1.65 -28.81 7.65
CA ALA A 34 -2.79 -29.65 7.31
C ALA A 34 -3.13 -29.68 5.81
N ILE A 35 -2.74 -28.63 5.06
CA ILE A 35 -2.95 -28.55 3.60
C ILE A 35 -1.67 -28.83 2.80
N GLY A 36 -0.61 -29.33 3.45
CA GLY A 36 0.67 -29.64 2.81
C GLY A 36 1.51 -28.41 2.44
N GLY A 37 1.19 -27.24 3.01
CA GLY A 37 1.94 -26.00 2.83
C GLY A 37 3.02 -25.79 3.89
N THR A 38 3.98 -24.91 3.60
CA THR A 38 5.01 -24.48 4.55
C THR A 38 4.67 -23.09 5.07
N TYR A 39 4.45 -22.95 6.38
CA TYR A 39 4.22 -21.64 7.00
C TYR A 39 5.52 -20.82 7.02
N VAL A 40 5.55 -19.74 6.24
CA VAL A 40 6.70 -18.82 6.20
C VAL A 40 6.35 -17.57 7.00
N ARG A 41 7.04 -17.38 8.14
CA ARG A 41 6.86 -16.20 8.98
C ARG A 41 7.52 -14.98 8.33
N ASN A 42 6.92 -13.80 8.51
CA ASN A 42 7.52 -12.54 8.08
C ASN A 42 8.92 -12.40 8.72
N PRO A 43 9.98 -11.98 7.98
CA PRO A 43 11.32 -11.77 8.53
C PRO A 43 11.38 -10.86 9.78
N ALA A 44 10.45 -9.90 9.91
CA ALA A 44 10.30 -9.06 11.11
C ALA A 44 9.88 -9.86 12.38
N TRP A 45 9.44 -11.10 12.23
CA TRP A 45 9.03 -12.02 13.30
C TRP A 45 10.16 -12.86 13.89
N SER A 46 11.43 -12.60 13.53
CA SER A 46 12.55 -13.40 14.04
C SER A 46 12.76 -13.20 15.54
N THR A 47 13.22 -14.25 16.23
CA THR A 47 13.58 -14.20 17.67
C THR A 47 14.71 -13.23 17.99
N VAL A 48 15.42 -12.74 16.96
CA VAL A 48 16.53 -11.80 17.07
C VAL A 48 16.04 -10.34 17.02
N ILE A 49 14.83 -10.08 16.50
CA ILE A 49 14.25 -8.73 16.30
C ILE A 49 12.96 -8.56 17.15
N GLY A 50 12.91 -9.17 18.34
CA GLY A 50 11.88 -8.86 19.34
C GLY A 50 10.44 -9.33 19.05
N ARG A 51 10.17 -10.03 17.94
CA ARG A 51 8.81 -10.42 17.49
C ARG A 51 7.87 -9.22 17.31
N ASP A 52 8.36 -8.17 16.65
CA ASP A 52 7.56 -6.97 16.39
C ASP A 52 6.38 -7.24 15.45
N LEU A 53 5.23 -6.62 15.73
CA LEU A 53 4.02 -6.69 14.91
C LEU A 53 3.90 -5.43 14.06
N ILE A 54 3.70 -5.61 12.76
CA ILE A 54 3.32 -4.52 11.86
C ILE A 54 1.80 -4.54 11.74
N THR A 55 1.15 -3.47 12.19
CA THR A 55 -0.27 -3.22 11.94
C THR A 55 -0.42 -1.89 11.20
N VAL A 56 -1.32 -1.88 10.22
CA VAL A 56 -1.63 -0.68 9.42
C VAL A 56 -2.80 0.12 9.99
N HIS A 57 -3.49 -0.40 11.02
CA HIS A 57 -4.63 0.26 11.65
C HIS A 57 -4.65 0.00 13.18
N PRO A 58 -3.78 0.65 13.97
CA PRO A 58 -3.90 0.60 15.42
C PRO A 58 -5.24 1.24 15.87
N LEU A 59 -5.98 0.55 16.73
CA LEU A 59 -7.24 1.04 17.31
C LEU A 59 -7.04 1.28 18.82
N GLY A 60 -7.85 2.18 19.38
CA GLY A 60 -7.74 2.58 20.78
C GLY A 60 -6.70 3.68 21.04
N GLY A 61 -6.47 3.99 22.31
CA GLY A 61 -5.60 5.08 22.75
C GLY A 61 -6.37 6.27 23.31
N CYS A 62 -7.55 6.58 22.76
CA CYS A 62 -8.51 7.53 23.31
C CYS A 62 -9.89 6.87 23.50
N PRO A 63 -9.98 5.71 24.17
CA PRO A 63 -11.19 4.88 24.13
C PRO A 63 -12.43 5.61 24.63
N MET A 64 -13.57 5.34 23.98
CA MET A 64 -14.88 5.73 24.49
C MET A 64 -15.15 5.09 25.85
N GLY A 65 -15.68 5.88 26.79
CA GLY A 65 -16.12 5.41 28.11
C GLY A 65 -17.41 6.10 28.56
N ASP A 66 -18.04 5.52 29.59
CA ASP A 66 -19.24 6.10 30.22
C ASP A 66 -18.90 7.35 31.04
N ASP A 67 -17.66 7.42 31.55
CA ASP A 67 -17.08 8.54 32.27
C ASP A 67 -15.55 8.60 32.07
N ALA A 68 -14.93 9.63 32.64
CA ALA A 68 -13.49 9.87 32.55
C ALA A 68 -12.62 8.84 33.27
N GLY A 69 -13.21 8.00 34.14
CA GLY A 69 -12.52 6.87 34.75
C GLY A 69 -12.45 5.66 33.83
N GLY A 70 -13.43 5.51 32.93
CA GLY A 70 -13.53 4.41 31.97
C GLY A 70 -13.02 4.71 30.55
N GLY A 71 -12.80 5.98 30.19
CA GLY A 71 -12.38 6.37 28.84
C GLY A 71 -11.82 7.78 28.74
N VAL A 72 -11.35 8.15 27.56
CA VAL A 72 -10.82 9.50 27.25
C VAL A 72 -11.89 10.38 26.63
N VAL A 73 -12.80 9.76 25.87
CA VAL A 73 -13.93 10.45 25.25
C VAL A 73 -15.24 9.82 25.64
N ASP A 74 -16.33 10.57 25.58
CA ASP A 74 -17.66 10.01 25.69
C ASP A 74 -18.12 9.36 24.38
N ALA A 75 -19.34 8.80 24.38
CA ALA A 75 -19.94 8.17 23.20
C ALA A 75 -20.19 9.12 22.00
N ARG A 76 -19.88 10.42 22.12
CA ARG A 76 -19.96 11.42 21.04
C ARG A 76 -18.57 11.89 20.58
N GLY A 77 -17.51 11.28 21.11
CA GLY A 77 -16.13 11.66 20.85
C GLY A 77 -15.68 12.92 21.59
N ARG A 78 -16.45 13.45 22.57
CA ARG A 78 -16.05 14.63 23.36
C ARG A 78 -15.04 14.23 24.41
N VAL A 79 -13.93 14.97 24.51
CA VAL A 79 -12.87 14.66 25.47
C VAL A 79 -13.32 15.03 26.88
N PHE A 80 -13.19 14.10 27.83
CA PHE A 80 -13.47 14.36 29.23
C PHE A 80 -12.49 15.39 29.82
N ALA A 81 -12.98 16.28 30.68
CA ALA A 81 -12.21 17.37 31.28
C ALA A 81 -11.51 17.02 32.61
N GLY A 82 -11.64 15.78 33.06
CA GLY A 82 -11.07 15.31 34.32
C GLY A 82 -10.66 13.84 34.23
N THR A 83 -10.33 13.26 35.38
CA THR A 83 -10.02 11.82 35.51
C THR A 83 -11.19 11.01 36.09
N GLU A 84 -12.28 11.68 36.49
CA GLU A 84 -13.52 11.08 36.98
C GLU A 84 -14.72 11.93 36.53
N GLY A 85 -15.91 11.32 36.47
CA GLY A 85 -17.16 11.99 36.09
C GLY A 85 -17.30 12.23 34.59
N THR A 86 -18.35 12.97 34.20
CA THR A 86 -18.79 13.08 32.80
C THR A 86 -18.63 14.48 32.21
N THR A 87 -17.89 15.37 32.88
CA THR A 87 -17.62 16.72 32.39
C THR A 87 -16.67 16.65 31.20
N VAL A 88 -16.90 17.45 30.16
CA VAL A 88 -16.12 17.43 28.91
C VAL A 88 -15.51 18.80 28.61
N HIS A 89 -14.40 18.82 27.86
CA HIS A 89 -13.82 20.04 27.32
C HIS A 89 -14.70 20.58 26.19
N GLU A 90 -15.15 21.82 26.30
CA GLU A 90 -15.94 22.44 25.26
C GLU A 90 -15.11 22.60 23.97
N GLY A 91 -15.63 22.09 22.85
CA GLY A 91 -15.00 22.22 21.54
C GLY A 91 -13.88 21.23 21.23
N LEU A 92 -13.54 20.32 22.15
CA LEU A 92 -12.51 19.30 21.94
C LEU A 92 -13.11 17.91 21.69
N TYR A 93 -12.86 17.37 20.51
CA TYR A 93 -13.41 16.09 20.04
C TYR A 93 -12.32 15.21 19.43
N VAL A 94 -12.49 13.89 19.51
CA VAL A 94 -11.71 12.88 18.79
C VAL A 94 -12.67 12.07 17.90
N SER A 95 -12.42 12.01 16.60
CA SER A 95 -13.22 11.28 15.61
C SER A 95 -12.30 10.45 14.70
N ASP A 96 -11.68 9.44 15.29
CA ASP A 96 -10.65 8.58 14.70
C ASP A 96 -10.79 7.15 15.24
N GLY A 97 -10.10 6.16 14.66
CA GLY A 97 -10.07 4.78 15.18
C GLY A 97 -9.55 4.63 16.60
N SER A 98 -8.87 5.64 17.14
CA SER A 98 -8.42 5.69 18.53
C SER A 98 -9.54 5.70 19.58
N ILE A 99 -10.77 6.08 19.21
CA ILE A 99 -11.91 6.08 20.13
C ILE A 99 -12.52 4.70 20.34
N ILE A 100 -12.12 3.72 19.51
CA ILE A 100 -12.65 2.37 19.53
C ILE A 100 -12.01 1.60 20.69
N PRO A 101 -12.76 1.15 21.71
CA PRO A 101 -12.17 0.63 22.96
C PRO A 101 -11.38 -0.68 22.81
N ALA A 102 -11.64 -1.45 21.76
CA ALA A 102 -11.04 -2.75 21.54
C ALA A 102 -10.91 -3.08 20.05
N ALA A 103 -10.07 -4.07 19.75
CA ALA A 103 -9.92 -4.58 18.40
C ALA A 103 -11.26 -5.13 17.87
N LEU A 104 -11.66 -4.68 16.69
CA LEU A 104 -12.92 -5.10 16.04
C LEU A 104 -12.82 -6.50 15.39
N GLY A 105 -11.61 -7.03 15.20
CA GLY A 105 -11.37 -8.31 14.53
C GLY A 105 -11.62 -8.30 13.01
N VAL A 106 -12.01 -7.15 12.44
CA VAL A 106 -12.27 -6.92 11.01
C VAL A 106 -11.63 -5.61 10.57
N ASN A 107 -11.67 -5.30 9.27
CA ASN A 107 -11.18 -4.03 8.75
C ASN A 107 -11.94 -2.85 9.40
N PRO A 108 -11.24 -1.90 10.06
CA PRO A 108 -11.90 -0.87 10.85
C PRO A 108 -12.44 0.31 10.04
N LEU A 109 -12.11 0.43 8.75
CA LEU A 109 -12.41 1.61 7.94
C LEU A 109 -13.87 2.08 8.08
N LEU A 110 -14.83 1.17 7.86
CA LEU A 110 -16.26 1.52 7.90
C LEU A 110 -16.73 1.92 9.30
N THR A 111 -16.20 1.27 10.34
CA THR A 111 -16.53 1.62 11.73
C THR A 111 -15.98 2.99 12.11
N ILE A 112 -14.75 3.31 11.66
CA ILE A 112 -14.14 4.62 11.86
C ILE A 112 -14.98 5.69 11.14
N SER A 113 -15.32 5.47 9.87
CA SER A 113 -16.16 6.39 9.10
C SER A 113 -17.53 6.58 9.74
N ALA A 114 -18.20 5.51 10.14
CA ALA A 114 -19.52 5.60 10.78
C ALA A 114 -19.48 6.35 12.12
N LEU A 115 -18.47 6.12 12.96
CA LEU A 115 -18.32 6.83 14.22
C LEU A 115 -17.98 8.31 14.00
N ALA A 116 -17.11 8.62 13.04
CA ALA A 116 -16.75 9.99 12.71
C ALA A 116 -17.96 10.77 12.15
N GLU A 117 -18.69 10.19 11.20
CA GLU A 117 -19.91 10.80 10.63
C GLU A 117 -20.97 11.02 11.72
N ARG A 118 -21.23 10.02 12.56
CA ARG A 118 -22.16 10.13 13.69
C ARG A 118 -21.75 11.24 14.67
N ASN A 119 -20.46 11.34 15.00
CA ASN A 119 -19.98 12.39 15.91
C ASN A 119 -20.16 13.79 15.32
N VAL A 120 -19.93 13.95 14.01
CA VAL A 120 -20.16 15.22 13.29
C VAL A 120 -21.65 15.55 13.24
N GLU A 121 -22.52 14.58 13.01
CA GLU A 121 -23.98 14.77 13.04
C GLU A 121 -24.46 15.25 14.42
N LEU A 122 -23.97 14.61 15.49
CA LEU A 122 -24.30 15.00 16.87
C LEU A 122 -23.74 16.38 17.22
N LEU A 123 -22.52 16.70 16.79
CA LEU A 123 -21.94 18.03 16.96
C LEU A 123 -22.77 19.10 16.24
N ALA A 124 -23.16 18.86 15.00
CA ALA A 124 -23.98 19.78 14.23
C ALA A 124 -25.33 20.00 14.92
N ALA A 125 -25.98 18.93 15.38
CA ALA A 125 -27.23 19.01 16.14
C ALA A 125 -27.07 19.82 17.43
N ASP A 126 -26.01 19.57 18.22
CA ASP A 126 -25.72 20.29 19.47
C ASP A 126 -25.47 21.80 19.22
N ARG A 127 -24.98 22.16 18.02
CA ARG A 127 -24.72 23.56 17.60
C ARG A 127 -25.85 24.20 16.80
N GLY A 128 -26.92 23.46 16.51
CA GLY A 128 -28.01 23.92 15.63
C GLY A 128 -27.55 24.15 14.18
N TRP A 129 -26.50 23.47 13.74
CA TRP A 129 -26.01 23.53 12.37
C TRP A 129 -26.78 22.54 11.49
N THR A 130 -27.03 22.95 10.25
CA THR A 130 -27.57 22.06 9.22
C THR A 130 -26.41 21.56 8.38
N ILE A 131 -26.25 20.23 8.29
CA ILE A 131 -25.28 19.62 7.39
C ILE A 131 -25.92 19.57 6.01
N ASP A 132 -25.29 20.21 5.04
CA ASP A 132 -25.66 20.04 3.64
C ASP A 132 -24.99 18.78 3.10
N TYR A 133 -25.80 17.77 2.79
CA TYR A 133 -25.35 16.53 2.18
C TYR A 133 -25.37 16.59 0.64
N ALA A 134 -25.75 17.72 0.06
CA ALA A 134 -25.54 17.94 -1.36
C ALA A 134 -24.03 17.95 -1.65
N PRO A 135 -23.57 17.27 -2.71
CA PRO A 135 -22.16 17.29 -3.09
C PRO A 135 -21.78 18.69 -3.59
N ASP A 136 -21.34 19.57 -2.68
CA ASP A 136 -21.03 20.98 -3.00
C ASP A 136 -19.57 21.18 -3.45
N SER A 137 -18.79 20.10 -3.50
CA SER A 137 -17.48 20.09 -4.17
C SER A 137 -17.56 19.21 -5.42
N SER A 138 -17.60 19.86 -6.58
CA SER A 138 -16.81 19.30 -7.68
C SER A 138 -15.38 19.13 -7.14
N PRO A 139 -14.70 18.01 -7.44
CA PRO A 139 -13.30 17.85 -7.06
C PRO A 139 -12.56 19.15 -7.37
N ILE A 140 -11.74 19.66 -6.42
CA ILE A 140 -10.82 20.76 -6.72
C ILE A 140 -10.16 20.36 -8.03
N GLY A 141 -10.41 21.13 -9.08
CA GLY A 141 -9.83 20.89 -10.38
C GLY A 141 -8.34 21.07 -10.25
N VAL A 142 -7.63 20.02 -9.84
CA VAL A 142 -6.27 19.79 -10.30
C VAL A 142 -6.47 19.69 -11.80
N GLY A 143 -6.23 20.80 -12.51
CA GLY A 143 -6.49 20.88 -13.94
C GLY A 143 -5.99 19.60 -14.59
N GLU A 144 -6.81 18.99 -15.47
CA GLU A 144 -6.44 17.72 -16.09
C GLU A 144 -4.99 17.84 -16.56
N PRO A 145 -4.09 16.95 -16.11
CA PRO A 145 -2.70 17.02 -16.51
C PRO A 145 -2.67 17.01 -18.04
N THR A 146 -2.23 18.11 -18.64
CA THR A 146 -2.19 18.23 -20.11
C THR A 146 -1.13 17.34 -20.72
N ARG A 147 -0.24 16.78 -19.89
CA ARG A 147 0.85 15.88 -20.26
C ARG A 147 0.96 14.73 -19.24
N PRO A 148 1.47 13.57 -19.67
CA PRO A 148 1.83 12.49 -18.77
C PRO A 148 2.95 12.91 -17.81
N GLY A 149 2.75 12.68 -16.52
CA GLY A 149 3.74 12.88 -15.48
C GLY A 149 4.21 11.55 -14.87
N ILE A 150 5.13 11.62 -13.92
CA ILE A 150 5.58 10.48 -13.13
C ILE A 150 5.74 10.86 -11.67
N ARG A 151 5.37 9.95 -10.77
CA ARG A 151 5.57 10.07 -9.33
C ARG A 151 6.16 8.77 -8.78
N PHE A 152 7.07 8.86 -7.83
CA PHE A 152 7.59 7.70 -7.08
C PHE A 152 8.04 8.12 -5.69
N THR A 153 8.15 7.16 -4.78
CA THR A 153 8.66 7.37 -3.43
C THR A 153 10.07 6.80 -3.30
N GLU A 154 10.96 7.56 -2.68
CA GLU A 154 12.33 7.17 -2.37
C GLU A 154 12.57 7.27 -0.87
N ALA A 155 13.26 6.28 -0.30
CA ALA A 155 13.67 6.26 1.09
C ALA A 155 15.15 5.89 1.18
N MET A 156 15.93 6.64 1.94
CA MET A 156 17.35 6.37 2.17
C MET A 156 17.69 6.55 3.64
N GLY A 157 18.66 5.80 4.13
CA GLY A 157 19.13 5.84 5.51
C GLY A 157 20.64 5.73 5.62
N GLY A 158 21.20 6.26 6.69
CA GLY A 158 22.64 6.37 6.89
C GLY A 158 22.95 7.31 8.05
N PHE A 159 24.03 8.08 7.91
CA PHE A 159 24.57 8.88 9.00
C PHE A 159 24.94 10.29 8.54
N LEU A 160 24.83 11.25 9.45
CA LEU A 160 25.27 12.64 9.29
C LEU A 160 26.26 12.98 10.40
N SER A 161 27.47 13.38 10.04
CA SER A 161 28.51 13.77 10.99
C SER A 161 28.78 15.29 10.95
N PRO A 162 28.77 15.98 12.11
CA PRO A 162 29.21 17.37 12.19
C PRO A 162 30.74 17.51 12.18
N SER A 163 31.49 16.41 12.38
CA SER A 163 32.96 16.42 12.49
C SER A 163 33.66 16.37 11.12
N VAL A 164 32.94 15.98 10.07
CA VAL A 164 33.50 15.85 8.72
C VAL A 164 33.32 17.17 7.96
N SER A 165 34.43 17.89 7.79
CA SER A 165 34.47 19.17 7.09
C SER A 165 34.81 19.05 5.61
N ALA A 166 35.34 17.92 5.16
CA ALA A 166 35.68 17.66 3.76
C ALA A 166 34.41 17.49 2.90
N ASP A 167 34.44 17.91 1.64
CA ASP A 167 33.27 17.82 0.75
C ASP A 167 33.23 16.43 0.12
N LEU A 168 32.41 15.55 0.68
CA LEU A 168 32.31 14.17 0.24
C LEU A 168 31.82 14.06 -1.21
N ALA A 169 30.96 14.99 -1.65
CA ALA A 169 30.45 15.01 -3.00
C ALA A 169 31.54 15.43 -4.00
N GLU A 170 32.37 16.42 -3.64
CA GLU A 170 33.53 16.82 -4.44
C GLU A 170 34.60 15.72 -4.50
N LEU A 171 34.92 15.10 -3.36
CA LEU A 171 35.90 14.01 -3.28
C LEU A 171 35.45 12.76 -4.05
N ALA A 172 34.15 12.45 -4.00
CA ALA A 172 33.57 11.38 -4.82
C ALA A 172 33.63 11.71 -6.32
N SER A 173 33.38 12.96 -6.68
CA SER A 173 33.50 13.43 -8.07
C SER A 173 34.95 13.35 -8.58
N ALA A 174 35.92 13.64 -7.72
CA ALA A 174 37.35 13.62 -8.02
C ALA A 174 38.00 12.22 -7.91
N ARG A 175 37.25 11.19 -7.51
CA ARG A 175 37.76 9.82 -7.25
C ARG A 175 38.96 9.83 -6.27
N SER A 176 38.84 10.60 -5.19
CA SER A 176 39.90 10.71 -4.19
C SER A 176 40.09 9.40 -3.40
N ASP A 177 41.35 8.98 -3.22
CA ASP A 177 41.71 7.83 -2.38
C ASP A 177 41.31 8.01 -0.90
N ASP A 178 41.13 9.25 -0.45
CA ASP A 178 40.78 9.58 0.94
C ASP A 178 39.28 9.39 1.25
N LEU A 179 38.43 9.22 0.22
CA LEU A 179 36.98 9.17 0.36
C LEU A 179 36.51 8.01 1.26
N GLY A 180 37.12 6.83 1.11
CA GLY A 180 36.74 5.65 1.90
C GLY A 180 36.92 5.86 3.40
N ALA A 181 38.06 6.43 3.80
CA ALA A 181 38.35 6.73 5.20
C ALA A 181 37.39 7.77 5.80
N LEU A 182 36.97 8.74 4.99
CA LEU A 182 35.99 9.75 5.40
C LEU A 182 34.57 9.18 5.51
N ILE A 183 34.18 8.26 4.63
CA ILE A 183 32.91 7.53 4.75
C ILE A 183 32.89 6.74 6.07
N ASP A 184 33.95 5.98 6.35
CA ASP A 184 34.07 5.23 7.61
C ASP A 184 34.04 6.16 8.83
N GLU A 185 34.63 7.36 8.72
CA GLU A 185 34.54 8.38 9.78
C GLU A 185 33.12 8.89 9.97
N VAL A 186 32.37 9.16 8.89
CA VAL A 186 30.94 9.54 8.97
C VAL A 186 30.14 8.43 9.64
N GLU A 187 30.34 7.17 9.28
CA GLU A 187 29.59 6.05 9.88
C GLU A 187 29.94 5.82 11.35
N ARG A 188 31.18 6.12 11.75
CA ARG A 188 31.64 5.97 13.14
C ARG A 188 31.23 7.14 14.04
N THR A 189 31.19 8.36 13.50
CA THR A 189 30.99 9.60 14.28
C THR A 189 29.62 10.24 14.07
N GLY A 190 28.94 9.87 12.99
CA GLY A 190 27.68 10.48 12.60
C GLY A 190 26.49 9.93 13.36
N GLU A 191 25.45 10.75 13.42
CA GLU A 191 24.17 10.37 14.00
C GLU A 191 23.22 9.84 12.92
N PRO A 192 22.23 8.99 13.28
CA PRO A 192 21.28 8.45 12.33
C PRO A 192 20.56 9.55 11.53
N PHE A 193 20.61 9.41 10.22
CA PHE A 193 20.03 10.33 9.26
C PHE A 193 19.28 9.56 8.18
N SER A 194 18.06 9.98 7.83
CA SER A 194 17.25 9.31 6.81
C SER A 194 16.21 10.24 6.20
N PHE A 195 15.67 9.87 5.04
CA PHE A 195 14.51 10.56 4.48
C PHE A 195 13.51 9.59 3.85
N VAL A 196 12.28 10.07 3.71
CA VAL A 196 11.27 9.51 2.82
C VAL A 196 10.72 10.66 1.97
N LEU A 197 10.93 10.58 0.67
CA LEU A 197 10.55 11.62 -0.30
C LEU A 197 9.62 11.05 -1.36
N THR A 198 8.63 11.83 -1.74
CA THR A 198 7.85 11.65 -2.96
C THR A 198 8.41 12.60 -4.01
N ILE A 199 8.94 12.03 -5.10
CA ILE A 199 9.40 12.76 -6.27
C ILE A 199 8.28 12.78 -7.31
N ALA A 200 7.95 13.95 -7.85
CA ALA A 200 6.90 14.10 -8.84
C ALA A 200 7.31 15.06 -9.98
N SER A 201 7.08 14.65 -11.22
CA SER A 201 7.13 15.49 -12.41
C SER A 201 5.78 15.45 -13.11
N ASP A 202 5.25 16.60 -13.49
CA ASP A 202 4.01 16.70 -14.29
C ASP A 202 4.27 16.52 -15.80
N ASP A 203 5.54 16.40 -16.20
CA ASP A 203 5.98 16.17 -17.57
C ASP A 203 7.14 15.16 -17.58
N VAL A 204 6.81 13.88 -17.73
CA VAL A 204 7.80 12.80 -17.77
C VAL A 204 8.61 12.83 -19.06
N GLU A 205 8.07 13.40 -20.14
CA GLU A 205 8.79 13.50 -21.41
C GLU A 205 9.94 14.50 -21.30
N THR A 206 9.65 15.71 -20.82
CA THR A 206 10.67 16.75 -20.59
C THR A 206 11.68 16.28 -19.53
N MET A 207 11.22 15.60 -18.47
CA MET A 207 12.11 15.01 -17.46
C MET A 207 13.14 14.03 -18.03
N LEU A 208 12.79 13.28 -19.07
CA LEU A 208 13.69 12.30 -19.69
C LEU A 208 14.55 12.90 -20.80
N ALA A 209 14.14 14.04 -21.38
CA ALA A 209 14.78 14.66 -22.53
C ALA A 209 15.73 15.81 -22.12
N ASP A 210 15.41 16.53 -21.05
CA ASP A 210 16.18 17.67 -20.55
C ASP A 210 16.88 17.31 -19.23
N PRO A 211 18.22 17.16 -19.23
CA PRO A 211 18.98 16.88 -18.02
C PRO A 211 18.95 18.01 -16.97
N ALA A 212 18.47 19.21 -17.33
CA ALA A 212 18.24 20.31 -16.40
C ALA A 212 16.82 20.30 -15.80
N HIS A 213 15.97 19.35 -16.19
CA HIS A 213 14.60 19.27 -15.68
C HIS A 213 14.59 19.03 -14.17
N ARG A 214 13.75 19.81 -13.47
CA ARG A 214 13.55 19.72 -12.02
C ARG A 214 12.20 19.10 -11.71
N ALA A 215 12.23 17.91 -11.14
CA ALA A 215 11.07 17.32 -10.47
C ALA A 215 10.89 17.93 -9.08
N ARG A 216 9.66 17.93 -8.57
CA ARG A 216 9.34 18.34 -7.21
C ARG A 216 9.64 17.20 -6.24
N ALA A 217 10.16 17.53 -5.07
CA ALA A 217 10.41 16.61 -3.99
C ALA A 217 9.69 17.10 -2.72
N MET A 218 8.90 16.22 -2.11
CA MET A 218 8.16 16.50 -0.87
C MET A 218 8.26 15.30 0.06
N GLY A 219 8.24 15.51 1.37
CA GLY A 219 8.35 14.40 2.32
C GLY A 219 8.94 14.82 3.65
N THR A 220 9.71 13.93 4.26
CA THR A 220 10.26 14.13 5.60
C THR A 220 11.70 13.65 5.70
N VAL A 221 12.51 14.38 6.46
CA VAL A 221 13.88 14.01 6.82
C VAL A 221 13.97 13.79 8.33
N ARG A 222 14.51 12.66 8.77
CA ARG A 222 14.87 12.43 10.18
C ARG A 222 16.36 12.66 10.35
N ALA A 223 16.71 13.63 11.19
CA ALA A 223 18.08 14.06 11.41
C ALA A 223 18.32 14.25 12.92
N GLN A 224 18.60 13.16 13.65
CA GLN A 224 18.64 13.18 15.13
C GLN A 224 19.65 14.20 15.69
N GLY A 225 20.78 14.40 14.99
CA GLY A 225 21.81 15.37 15.37
C GLY A 225 21.48 16.82 15.04
N ILE A 226 20.35 17.10 14.40
CA ILE A 226 19.87 18.44 14.06
C ILE A 226 18.63 18.80 14.88
N HIS A 227 17.64 17.91 14.87
CA HIS A 227 16.35 18.14 15.50
C HIS A 227 15.72 16.80 15.94
N PRO A 228 15.07 16.73 17.12
CA PRO A 228 14.45 15.50 17.58
C PRO A 228 13.29 15.06 16.67
N GLU A 229 12.45 15.99 16.20
CA GLU A 229 11.35 15.74 15.24
C GLU A 229 11.80 15.66 13.77
N PRO A 230 11.13 14.86 12.89
CA PRO A 230 11.31 14.93 11.46
C PRO A 230 11.12 16.35 10.93
N LEU A 231 12.02 16.75 10.06
CA LEU A 231 11.95 17.99 9.32
C LEU A 231 11.05 17.78 8.09
N ALA A 232 10.14 18.70 7.85
CA ALA A 232 9.24 18.68 6.69
C ALA A 232 9.97 19.18 5.43
N VAL A 233 9.63 18.59 4.27
CA VAL A 233 10.09 19.02 2.95
C VAL A 233 8.90 19.49 2.14
N SER A 234 8.79 20.79 1.93
CA SER A 234 7.63 21.43 1.27
C SER A 234 7.94 21.98 -0.13
N ASP A 235 9.21 22.26 -0.45
CA ASP A 235 9.62 22.92 -1.70
C ASP A 235 10.95 22.35 -2.27
N GLY A 236 11.10 21.02 -2.23
CA GLY A 236 12.29 20.36 -2.73
C GLY A 236 12.34 20.23 -4.25
N THR A 237 13.55 20.20 -4.80
CA THR A 237 13.82 19.91 -6.22
C THR A 237 14.74 18.71 -6.38
N PHE A 238 14.50 17.96 -7.45
CA PHE A 238 15.25 16.78 -7.84
C PHE A 238 15.61 16.83 -9.33
N GLU A 239 16.89 16.77 -9.64
CA GLU A 239 17.42 16.71 -11.00
C GLU A 239 17.90 15.27 -11.29
N LEU A 240 17.33 14.65 -12.32
CA LEU A 240 17.63 13.27 -12.68
C LEU A 240 18.69 13.23 -13.79
N PHE A 241 19.82 12.57 -13.53
CA PHE A 241 20.85 12.24 -14.53
C PHE A 241 21.42 13.45 -15.29
N SER A 242 21.73 14.53 -14.58
CA SER A 242 22.46 15.65 -15.18
C SER A 242 23.91 15.23 -15.53
N PRO A 243 24.51 15.74 -16.62
CA PRO A 243 25.87 15.37 -17.01
C PRO A 243 26.86 15.73 -15.89
N HIS A 244 27.83 14.84 -15.64
CA HIS A 244 28.98 15.20 -14.81
C HIS A 244 29.94 16.08 -15.62
N PRO A 245 30.33 17.27 -15.12
CA PRO A 245 31.15 18.21 -15.90
C PRO A 245 32.58 17.70 -16.17
N GLU A 246 33.10 16.81 -15.33
CA GLU A 246 34.51 16.40 -15.33
C GLU A 246 34.77 14.90 -15.63
N VAL A 247 33.72 14.06 -15.61
CA VAL A 247 33.86 12.60 -15.72
C VAL A 247 32.95 12.11 -16.85
N GLY A 248 33.57 11.67 -17.96
CA GLY A 248 32.97 11.57 -19.30
C GLY A 248 31.55 10.98 -19.34
N ASP A 249 31.38 9.73 -18.89
CA ASP A 249 30.10 9.03 -18.97
C ASP A 249 29.31 9.04 -17.64
N ALA A 250 29.84 9.72 -16.61
CA ALA A 250 29.16 9.79 -15.32
C ALA A 250 27.98 10.77 -15.36
N ARG A 251 26.93 10.42 -14.63
CA ARG A 251 25.69 11.18 -14.46
C ARG A 251 25.48 11.49 -12.99
N ARG A 252 24.78 12.58 -12.73
CA ARG A 252 24.49 13.06 -11.37
C ARG A 252 22.99 13.02 -11.10
N MET A 253 22.61 12.60 -9.91
CA MET A 253 21.28 12.82 -9.36
C MET A 253 21.43 13.84 -8.23
N VAL A 254 20.73 14.98 -8.35
CA VAL A 254 20.92 16.13 -7.45
C VAL A 254 19.63 16.40 -6.70
N TYR A 255 19.72 16.45 -5.39
CA TYR A 255 18.64 16.76 -4.46
C TYR A 255 18.92 18.13 -3.86
N ARG A 256 17.96 19.05 -3.92
CA ARG A 256 18.00 20.31 -3.17
C ARG A 256 16.70 20.45 -2.43
N LEU A 257 16.74 20.28 -1.12
CA LEU A 257 15.55 20.26 -0.28
C LEU A 257 15.65 21.42 0.72
N HIS A 258 14.52 22.07 0.95
CA HIS A 258 14.35 22.99 2.06
C HIS A 258 13.65 22.23 3.18
N LEU A 259 14.28 22.19 4.35
CA LEU A 259 13.83 21.45 5.52
C LEU A 259 13.34 22.44 6.58
N THR A 260 12.15 22.20 7.13
CA THR A 260 11.59 23.03 8.20
C THR A 260 11.29 22.16 9.43
N SER A 261 11.75 22.58 10.60
CA SER A 261 11.38 21.93 11.87
C SER A 261 10.00 22.41 12.35
N GLU A 262 9.44 21.72 13.34
CA GLU A 262 8.19 22.16 13.98
C GLU A 262 8.35 23.51 14.70
N ASP A 263 9.53 23.77 15.25
CA ASP A 263 9.88 25.03 15.92
C ASP A 263 10.14 26.19 14.94
N GLY A 264 10.10 25.92 13.63
CA GLY A 264 10.31 26.91 12.57
C GLY A 264 11.78 27.15 12.18
N ASP A 265 12.70 26.32 12.65
CA ASP A 265 14.08 26.34 12.19
C ASP A 265 14.16 25.80 10.76
N GLU A 266 14.96 26.45 9.92
CA GLU A 266 15.08 26.14 8.51
C GLU A 266 16.50 25.68 8.15
N TYR A 267 16.58 24.67 7.28
CA TYR A 267 17.83 24.08 6.81
C TYR A 267 17.79 23.82 5.31
N ASP A 268 18.93 24.01 4.67
CA ASP A 268 19.15 23.63 3.29
C ASP A 268 19.87 22.28 3.25
N PHE A 269 19.28 21.33 2.53
CA PHE A 269 19.83 20.01 2.26
C PHE A 269 20.26 19.91 0.80
N GLU A 270 21.50 19.54 0.57
CA GLU A 270 22.05 19.24 -0.74
C GLU A 270 22.52 17.80 -0.77
N GLY A 271 21.95 17.02 -1.70
CA GLY A 271 22.33 15.63 -1.93
C GLY A 271 22.89 15.45 -3.33
N LEU A 272 24.04 14.79 -3.45
CA LEU A 272 24.62 14.40 -4.73
C LEU A 272 24.88 12.90 -4.77
N LYS A 273 24.33 12.26 -5.80
CA LYS A 273 24.63 10.88 -6.15
C LYS A 273 25.27 10.85 -7.53
N ILE A 274 26.39 10.14 -7.64
CA ILE A 274 27.15 9.97 -8.88
C ILE A 274 26.88 8.57 -9.41
N VAL A 275 26.55 8.47 -10.69
CA VAL A 275 26.24 7.20 -11.37
C VAL A 275 27.19 7.10 -12.57
N GLY A 276 28.11 6.14 -12.55
CA GLY A 276 29.12 5.97 -13.60
C GLY A 276 29.47 4.50 -13.85
N ASP A 277 30.10 4.25 -15.00
CA ASP A 277 30.40 2.93 -15.53
C ASP A 277 31.86 2.54 -15.20
N ASP A 278 32.12 2.04 -13.99
CA ASP A 278 33.42 1.47 -13.63
C ASP A 278 33.31 -0.06 -13.49
N VAL A 279 34.10 -0.79 -14.27
CA VAL A 279 34.20 -2.26 -14.23
C VAL A 279 35.08 -2.67 -13.04
N GLY A 280 34.47 -3.14 -11.94
CA GLY A 280 35.20 -3.60 -10.73
C GLY A 280 34.33 -4.37 -9.71
N LEU A 281 34.96 -4.92 -8.65
CA LEU A 281 34.30 -5.69 -7.57
C LEU A 281 33.71 -4.81 -6.44
N ASP A 282 33.97 -3.49 -6.44
CA ASP A 282 33.46 -2.51 -5.47
C ASP A 282 32.25 -1.68 -5.99
N VAL A 283 31.57 -2.16 -7.02
CA VAL A 283 30.49 -1.42 -7.72
C VAL A 283 29.23 -1.17 -6.87
N TRP A 284 29.05 -1.90 -5.76
CA TRP A 284 27.79 -1.92 -5.02
C TRP A 284 27.59 -0.75 -4.06
N SER A 285 28.67 -0.24 -3.45
CA SER A 285 28.60 0.97 -2.62
C SER A 285 28.31 2.20 -3.47
N ASP A 286 28.84 2.23 -4.70
CA ASP A 286 28.94 3.48 -5.46
C ASP A 286 27.63 3.84 -6.16
N THR A 287 26.82 2.85 -6.57
CA THR A 287 25.49 3.09 -7.17
C THR A 287 24.36 3.31 -6.14
N THR A 288 24.64 3.16 -4.85
CA THR A 288 23.63 3.27 -3.78
C THR A 288 23.91 4.41 -2.80
N THR A 289 25.06 5.08 -2.92
CA THR A 289 25.47 6.15 -2.01
C THR A 289 25.00 7.51 -2.48
N LEU A 290 24.44 8.28 -1.54
CA LEU A 290 24.11 9.68 -1.67
C LEU A 290 24.94 10.46 -0.65
N PHE A 291 25.75 11.40 -1.15
CA PHE A 291 26.52 12.30 -0.33
C PHE A 291 25.67 13.53 0.00
N VAL A 292 25.61 13.86 1.28
CA VAL A 292 24.70 14.88 1.81
C VAL A 292 25.51 15.99 2.47
N THR A 293 25.13 17.24 2.22
CA THR A 293 25.51 18.39 3.05
C THR A 293 24.23 19.04 3.57
N VAL A 294 24.17 19.28 4.89
CA VAL A 294 23.08 20.03 5.52
C VAL A 294 23.63 21.32 6.11
N ARG A 295 22.97 22.45 5.84
CA ARG A 295 23.34 23.79 6.31
C ARG A 295 22.13 24.45 6.95
N ARG A 296 22.33 25.40 7.85
CA ARG A 296 21.23 26.30 8.24
C ARG A 296 20.84 27.17 7.05
N ALA A 297 19.53 27.40 6.88
CA ALA A 297 19.02 28.21 5.78
C ALA A 297 19.62 29.63 5.79
N THR A 298 19.53 30.34 4.65
CA THR A 298 20.13 31.67 4.40
C THR A 298 21.67 31.70 4.31
N GLY A 299 22.28 30.57 3.94
CA GLY A 299 23.73 30.46 3.77
C GLY A 299 24.50 30.35 5.09
N GLY A 300 23.85 29.83 6.12
CA GLY A 300 24.45 29.61 7.43
C GLY A 300 25.48 28.48 7.46
N ASP A 301 25.97 28.18 8.67
CA ASP A 301 26.99 27.17 8.91
C ASP A 301 26.54 25.76 8.48
N ILE A 302 27.51 24.95 8.08
CA ILE A 302 27.30 23.51 7.83
C ILE A 302 26.98 22.85 9.17
N VAL A 303 25.82 22.19 9.22
CA VAL A 303 25.37 21.42 10.39
C VAL A 303 25.99 20.03 10.37
N GLY A 304 26.14 19.45 9.18
CA GLY A 304 26.86 18.20 9.03
C GLY A 304 26.96 17.73 7.58
N ARG A 305 27.82 16.73 7.38
CA ARG A 305 28.00 16.02 6.12
C ARG A 305 27.74 14.55 6.32
N GLY A 306 27.06 13.94 5.37
CA GLY A 306 26.45 12.64 5.55
C GLY A 306 26.60 11.73 4.36
N VAL A 307 26.45 10.45 4.65
CA VAL A 307 26.45 9.37 3.68
C VAL A 307 25.16 8.60 3.90
N LEU A 308 24.30 8.62 2.89
CA LEU A 308 23.07 7.85 2.86
C LEU A 308 23.20 6.71 1.88
N ARG A 309 22.70 5.53 2.23
CA ARG A 309 22.68 4.36 1.37
C ARG A 309 21.25 3.87 1.19
N ILE A 310 21.03 3.23 0.05
CA ILE A 310 19.81 2.49 -0.24
C ILE A 310 20.13 0.99 -0.28
N ALA A 311 19.47 0.20 0.56
CA ALA A 311 19.54 -1.25 0.45
C ALA A 311 18.83 -1.69 -0.84
N VAL A 312 19.41 -2.65 -1.57
CA VAL A 312 18.86 -3.03 -2.90
C VAL A 312 17.50 -3.71 -2.83
N THR A 313 17.15 -4.34 -1.70
CA THR A 313 15.78 -4.81 -1.44
C THR A 313 14.77 -3.66 -1.33
N ASP A 314 15.21 -2.53 -0.81
CA ASP A 314 14.38 -1.33 -0.61
C ASP A 314 14.24 -0.57 -1.93
N PHE A 315 15.27 -0.56 -2.78
CA PHE A 315 15.21 -0.04 -4.13
C PHE A 315 14.18 -0.78 -5.02
N VAL A 316 14.14 -2.11 -4.96
CA VAL A 316 13.11 -2.91 -5.67
C VAL A 316 11.71 -2.60 -5.14
N SER A 317 11.57 -2.34 -3.84
CA SER A 317 10.30 -1.93 -3.24
C SER A 317 9.89 -0.51 -3.66
N GLN A 318 10.84 0.41 -3.82
CA GLN A 318 10.60 1.77 -4.32
C GLN A 318 10.14 1.79 -5.77
N LEU A 319 10.67 0.92 -6.64
CA LEU A 319 10.18 0.79 -8.02
C LEU A 319 8.68 0.42 -8.08
N ARG A 320 8.12 -0.22 -7.05
CA ARG A 320 6.67 -0.52 -6.96
C ARG A 320 5.81 0.70 -6.63
N THR A 321 6.40 1.78 -6.14
CA THR A 321 5.71 3.04 -5.84
C THR A 321 5.57 3.95 -7.06
N MET A 322 6.18 3.57 -8.18
CA MET A 322 6.22 4.37 -9.39
C MET A 322 4.86 4.37 -10.10
N GLU A 323 4.37 5.57 -10.35
CA GLU A 323 3.07 5.83 -10.95
C GLU A 323 3.22 6.85 -12.08
N VAL A 324 2.68 6.55 -13.27
CA VAL A 324 2.55 7.54 -14.35
C VAL A 324 1.18 8.21 -14.22
N THR A 325 1.21 9.52 -13.98
CA THR A 325 0.05 10.40 -13.88
C THR A 325 -0.28 10.99 -15.25
N GLY A 326 -1.50 11.50 -15.46
CA GLY A 326 -1.83 12.25 -16.69
C GLY A 326 -1.84 11.47 -18.02
N ALA A 327 -1.64 10.15 -18.02
CA ALA A 327 -1.66 9.34 -19.24
C ALA A 327 -3.08 9.09 -19.76
N SER A 328 -3.26 9.19 -21.08
CA SER A 328 -4.53 8.99 -21.80
C SER A 328 -5.00 7.53 -21.85
N GLY A 329 -4.14 6.58 -21.46
CA GLY A 329 -4.49 5.15 -21.42
C GLY A 329 -3.36 4.23 -20.97
N VAL A 330 -3.68 2.93 -20.85
CA VAL A 330 -2.75 1.90 -20.32
C VAL A 330 -1.50 1.74 -21.18
N VAL A 331 -1.62 1.83 -22.50
CA VAL A 331 -0.47 1.72 -23.42
C VAL A 331 0.51 2.86 -23.21
N GLU A 332 0.01 4.09 -23.06
CA GLU A 332 0.85 5.25 -22.80
C GLU A 332 1.49 5.20 -21.42
N ARG A 333 0.74 4.78 -20.39
CA ARG A 333 1.26 4.51 -19.04
C ARG A 333 2.40 3.47 -19.08
N LEU A 334 2.19 2.33 -19.73
CA LEU A 334 3.22 1.29 -19.86
C LEU A 334 4.41 1.77 -20.68
N ARG A 335 4.19 2.58 -21.72
CA ARG A 335 5.26 3.19 -22.51
C ARG A 335 6.12 4.12 -21.66
N TRP A 336 5.52 4.98 -20.86
CA TRP A 336 6.27 5.92 -20.00
C TRP A 336 6.97 5.21 -18.86
N LEU A 337 6.33 4.23 -18.21
CA LEU A 337 6.99 3.34 -17.25
C LEU A 337 8.18 2.61 -17.90
N ALA A 338 8.03 2.11 -19.12
CA ALA A 338 9.11 1.43 -19.83
C ALA A 338 10.24 2.37 -20.29
N ARG A 339 9.92 3.62 -20.69
CA ARG A 339 10.93 4.63 -21.08
C ARG A 339 11.71 5.12 -19.87
N PHE A 340 11.01 5.48 -18.79
CA PHE A 340 11.62 5.85 -17.52
C PHE A 340 12.43 4.68 -16.95
N GLY A 341 11.82 3.49 -16.95
CA GLY A 341 12.44 2.25 -16.56
C GLY A 341 13.67 1.92 -17.39
N ARG A 342 13.68 2.13 -18.72
CA ARG A 342 14.87 1.94 -19.57
C ARG A 342 15.97 2.96 -19.30
N LEU A 343 15.64 4.18 -18.92
CA LEU A 343 16.62 5.20 -18.56
C LEU A 343 17.26 4.88 -17.19
N PHE A 344 16.46 4.41 -16.23
CA PHE A 344 16.93 3.91 -14.93
C PHE A 344 17.68 2.57 -15.05
N ALA A 345 17.15 1.62 -15.82
CA ALA A 345 17.72 0.30 -16.09
C ALA A 345 18.93 0.37 -17.02
N GLY A 346 19.02 1.32 -17.95
CA GLY A 346 20.23 1.50 -18.75
C GLY A 346 21.46 1.85 -17.91
N ALA A 347 21.26 2.38 -16.70
CA ALA A 347 22.34 2.69 -15.76
C ALA A 347 22.51 1.65 -14.63
N VAL A 348 21.64 0.61 -14.56
CA VAL A 348 21.53 -0.33 -13.42
C VAL A 348 21.46 -1.81 -13.88
N PHE A 349 20.91 -2.08 -15.07
CA PHE A 349 20.58 -3.41 -15.58
C PHE A 349 21.73 -4.08 -16.34
N GLU A 350 22.63 -3.30 -16.96
CA GLU A 350 23.88 -3.84 -17.53
C GLU A 350 24.80 -4.43 -16.43
N THR A 351 24.66 -3.96 -15.18
CA THR A 351 25.43 -4.40 -14.02
C THR A 351 24.75 -5.52 -13.22
N TYR A 352 23.41 -5.55 -13.14
CA TYR A 352 22.67 -6.45 -12.21
C TYR A 352 21.90 -7.61 -12.84
N GLY A 353 21.88 -7.75 -14.17
CA GLY A 353 21.33 -8.93 -14.84
C GLY A 353 21.81 -10.29 -14.27
N PRO A 354 23.09 -10.44 -13.86
CA PRO A 354 23.61 -11.72 -13.37
C PRO A 354 23.58 -11.94 -11.84
N VAL A 355 23.34 -10.91 -11.02
CA VAL A 355 23.48 -11.00 -9.53
C VAL A 355 22.13 -10.89 -8.80
N ALA A 356 21.13 -10.24 -9.40
CA ALA A 356 19.74 -10.27 -8.89
C ALA A 356 19.07 -11.65 -9.08
N SER A 357 19.72 -12.54 -9.83
CA SER A 357 19.34 -13.93 -10.06
C SER A 357 19.90 -14.86 -8.98
N LYS A 358 19.45 -14.68 -7.73
CA LYS A 358 19.10 -15.88 -6.95
C LYS A 358 17.77 -16.39 -7.49
N PRO A 359 17.65 -17.71 -7.71
CA PRO A 359 16.84 -18.26 -8.78
C PRO A 359 15.40 -17.77 -8.64
N ASN A 360 14.95 -17.04 -9.65
CA ASN A 360 13.55 -17.09 -9.98
C ASN A 360 13.28 -18.58 -10.23
N PRO A 361 12.43 -19.25 -9.43
CA PRO A 361 12.07 -20.65 -9.72
C PRO A 361 11.30 -20.76 -11.04
N PHE A 362 10.96 -19.63 -11.66
CA PHE A 362 10.57 -19.55 -13.05
C PHE A 362 11.77 -19.83 -13.96
N ASP A 363 11.99 -21.12 -14.18
CA ASP A 363 12.69 -21.62 -15.35
C ASP A 363 11.74 -21.45 -16.55
N PRO A 364 12.02 -20.52 -17.50
CA PRO A 364 11.17 -20.31 -18.67
C PRO A 364 11.15 -21.52 -19.60
N ASP A 365 12.15 -22.40 -19.47
CA ASP A 365 12.27 -23.67 -20.18
C ASP A 365 11.73 -24.85 -19.37
N ALA A 366 11.24 -24.61 -18.14
CA ALA A 366 10.62 -25.64 -17.33
C ALA A 366 9.46 -26.25 -18.13
N PRO A 367 9.33 -27.59 -18.13
CA PRO A 367 8.19 -28.22 -18.76
C PRO A 367 6.90 -27.63 -18.16
N PRO A 368 5.90 -27.30 -18.98
CA PRO A 368 4.65 -26.73 -18.49
C PRO A 368 4.15 -27.54 -17.30
N ARG A 369 3.85 -26.86 -16.18
CA ARG A 369 3.34 -27.53 -14.98
C ARG A 369 2.25 -28.50 -15.39
N LYS A 370 2.44 -29.79 -15.07
CA LYS A 370 1.44 -30.83 -15.34
C LYS A 370 0.14 -30.40 -14.67
N ARG A 371 -0.89 -30.17 -15.48
CA ARG A 371 -2.23 -29.85 -15.02
C ARG A 371 -3.00 -31.13 -14.82
N ARG A 372 -3.67 -31.29 -13.68
CA ARG A 372 -4.65 -32.35 -13.53
C ARG A 372 -5.95 -31.91 -14.19
N ALA A 373 -6.72 -32.88 -14.69
CA ALA A 373 -8.07 -32.61 -15.13
C ALA A 373 -8.92 -32.18 -13.91
N ILE A 374 -9.75 -31.17 -14.12
CA ILE A 374 -10.78 -30.79 -13.15
C ILE A 374 -11.91 -31.81 -13.27
N ARG A 375 -12.29 -32.42 -12.16
CA ARG A 375 -13.27 -33.52 -12.09
C ARG A 375 -14.70 -32.96 -12.05
N THR A 376 -15.11 -32.34 -13.15
CA THR A 376 -16.43 -31.74 -13.35
C THR A 376 -16.93 -32.04 -14.76
N ALA A 377 -18.15 -31.59 -15.08
CA ALA A 377 -18.56 -31.43 -16.47
C ALA A 377 -17.64 -30.42 -17.21
N PRO A 378 -17.59 -30.44 -18.55
CA PRO A 378 -16.93 -29.39 -19.32
C PRO A 378 -17.50 -28.00 -18.99
N PRO A 379 -16.64 -26.96 -18.94
CA PRO A 379 -17.12 -25.59 -18.69
C PRO A 379 -17.97 -25.08 -19.86
N GLU A 380 -19.13 -24.53 -19.55
CA GLU A 380 -20.06 -23.87 -20.47
C GLU A 380 -19.94 -22.34 -20.28
N PRO A 381 -19.29 -21.60 -21.20
CA PRO A 381 -19.17 -20.15 -21.08
C PRO A 381 -20.48 -19.43 -21.45
N HIS A 382 -20.81 -18.41 -20.67
CA HIS A 382 -21.99 -17.59 -20.78
C HIS A 382 -21.59 -16.11 -20.70
N PRO A 383 -21.23 -15.47 -21.82
CA PRO A 383 -20.98 -14.03 -21.84
C PRO A 383 -22.28 -13.28 -21.59
N ILE A 384 -22.21 -12.25 -20.74
CA ILE A 384 -23.34 -11.36 -20.44
C ILE A 384 -22.92 -9.90 -20.58
N THR A 385 -23.87 -9.00 -20.78
CA THR A 385 -23.63 -7.56 -20.87
C THR A 385 -24.54 -6.83 -19.90
N THR A 386 -23.96 -5.99 -19.07
CA THR A 386 -24.67 -5.18 -18.07
C THR A 386 -25.33 -3.95 -18.70
N GLY A 387 -26.17 -3.27 -17.93
CA GLY A 387 -26.89 -2.07 -18.37
C GLY A 387 -25.98 -0.90 -18.78
N ASP A 388 -24.76 -0.83 -18.23
CA ASP A 388 -23.74 0.16 -18.63
C ASP A 388 -22.85 -0.30 -19.81
N GLY A 389 -23.18 -1.43 -20.45
CA GLY A 389 -22.45 -1.98 -21.59
C GLY A 389 -21.21 -2.78 -21.22
N THR A 390 -20.98 -3.08 -19.94
CA THR A 390 -19.84 -3.87 -19.49
C THR A 390 -20.04 -5.35 -19.83
N GLY A 391 -19.07 -5.96 -20.52
CA GLY A 391 -19.06 -7.40 -20.77
C GLY A 391 -18.53 -8.18 -19.55
N LEU A 392 -19.35 -9.08 -19.01
CA LEU A 392 -18.99 -10.02 -17.94
C LEU A 392 -19.00 -11.46 -18.47
N MET A 393 -18.48 -12.39 -17.68
CA MET A 393 -18.47 -13.81 -18.04
C MET A 393 -18.95 -14.68 -16.89
N LEU A 394 -19.92 -15.55 -17.17
CA LEU A 394 -20.28 -16.68 -16.32
C LEU A 394 -19.71 -17.97 -16.92
N THR A 395 -19.12 -18.81 -16.10
CA THR A 395 -18.73 -20.18 -16.51
C THR A 395 -19.54 -21.19 -15.72
N ARG A 396 -20.34 -21.99 -16.41
CA ARG A 396 -21.18 -23.03 -15.80
C ARG A 396 -20.47 -24.38 -15.86
N TYR A 397 -20.44 -25.07 -14.74
CA TYR A 397 -20.11 -26.49 -14.65
C TYR A 397 -21.39 -27.24 -14.32
N ARG A 398 -22.05 -27.74 -15.37
CA ARG A 398 -23.36 -28.39 -15.26
C ARG A 398 -23.29 -29.55 -14.27
N GLY A 399 -24.03 -29.42 -13.17
CA GLY A 399 -24.05 -30.39 -12.08
C GLY A 399 -25.41 -31.08 -11.90
N GLY A 400 -25.66 -31.54 -10.68
CA GLY A 400 -26.87 -32.28 -10.31
C GLY A 400 -28.05 -31.39 -9.91
N ASP A 401 -29.07 -32.02 -9.31
CA ASP A 401 -30.40 -31.43 -9.13
C ASP A 401 -30.55 -30.58 -7.84
N ARG A 402 -29.46 -30.25 -7.12
CA ARG A 402 -29.53 -29.38 -5.92
C ARG A 402 -29.80 -27.91 -6.24
N GLY A 403 -29.74 -27.57 -7.53
CA GLY A 403 -29.94 -26.22 -8.03
C GLY A 403 -28.63 -25.44 -8.18
N PRO A 404 -28.73 -24.22 -8.73
CA PRO A 404 -27.58 -23.39 -9.05
C PRO A 404 -26.92 -22.80 -7.81
N ILE A 405 -25.58 -22.84 -7.79
CA ILE A 405 -24.74 -22.09 -6.85
C ILE A 405 -23.79 -21.15 -7.61
N LEU A 406 -23.84 -19.86 -7.28
CA LEU A 406 -23.01 -18.81 -7.88
C LEU A 406 -21.78 -18.52 -7.01
N LEU A 407 -20.59 -18.62 -7.59
CA LEU A 407 -19.31 -18.33 -6.96
C LEU A 407 -18.80 -16.97 -7.44
N VAL A 408 -18.62 -16.01 -6.52
CA VAL A 408 -18.17 -14.65 -6.79
C VAL A 408 -16.81 -14.40 -6.13
N HIS A 409 -15.80 -14.10 -6.95
CA HIS A 409 -14.42 -13.90 -6.48
C HIS A 409 -14.17 -12.49 -5.92
N GLY A 410 -13.03 -12.32 -5.23
CA GLY A 410 -12.57 -11.04 -4.65
C GLY A 410 -11.88 -10.09 -5.64
N LEU A 411 -11.38 -8.95 -5.14
CA LEU A 411 -10.59 -8.02 -5.96
C LEU A 411 -9.20 -8.58 -6.28
N GLY A 412 -8.67 -8.32 -7.48
CA GLY A 412 -7.31 -8.69 -7.88
C GLY A 412 -7.14 -10.17 -8.28
N VAL A 413 -8.24 -10.90 -8.41
CA VAL A 413 -8.29 -12.31 -8.83
C VAL A 413 -9.37 -12.51 -9.89
N SER A 414 -9.59 -13.75 -10.31
CA SER A 414 -10.67 -14.15 -11.22
C SER A 414 -11.36 -15.39 -10.68
N SER A 415 -12.42 -15.83 -11.36
CA SER A 415 -13.18 -17.02 -10.98
C SER A 415 -12.33 -18.29 -10.93
N ARG A 416 -11.17 -18.30 -11.61
CA ARG A 416 -10.16 -19.37 -11.60
C ARG A 416 -9.69 -19.75 -10.20
N MET A 417 -9.81 -18.86 -9.21
CA MET A 417 -9.48 -19.18 -7.81
C MET A 417 -10.28 -20.39 -7.29
N PHE A 418 -11.49 -20.63 -7.83
CA PHE A 418 -12.35 -21.75 -7.43
C PHE A 418 -12.05 -23.04 -8.19
N THR A 419 -11.24 -23.00 -9.24
CA THR A 419 -10.89 -24.13 -10.13
C THR A 419 -9.39 -24.42 -10.16
N LEU A 420 -8.64 -24.01 -9.13
CA LEU A 420 -7.22 -24.30 -9.05
C LEU A 420 -6.99 -25.82 -9.06
N ASP A 421 -6.02 -26.26 -9.85
CA ASP A 421 -5.65 -27.66 -10.04
C ASP A 421 -4.39 -28.03 -9.24
N THR A 422 -3.97 -27.15 -8.32
CA THR A 422 -2.81 -27.33 -7.42
C THR A 422 -3.17 -28.04 -6.11
N ILE A 423 -4.46 -28.17 -5.81
CA ILE A 423 -4.99 -28.92 -4.66
C ILE A 423 -5.75 -30.15 -5.15
N GLU A 424 -5.89 -31.17 -4.31
CA GLU A 424 -6.54 -32.43 -4.68
C GLU A 424 -7.99 -32.22 -5.13
N THR A 425 -8.78 -31.50 -4.32
CA THR A 425 -10.18 -31.16 -4.63
C THR A 425 -10.39 -29.66 -4.39
N ASN A 426 -10.75 -28.93 -5.44
CA ASN A 426 -11.10 -27.51 -5.32
C ASN A 426 -12.59 -27.30 -5.01
N LEU A 427 -12.97 -26.07 -4.68
CA LEU A 427 -14.34 -25.73 -4.30
C LEU A 427 -15.35 -26.08 -5.40
N THR A 428 -15.00 -25.84 -6.67
CA THR A 428 -15.88 -26.18 -7.80
C THR A 428 -16.13 -27.68 -7.88
N GLU A 429 -15.10 -28.51 -7.76
CA GLU A 429 -15.22 -29.98 -7.75
C GLU A 429 -15.99 -30.49 -6.52
N ALA A 430 -15.78 -29.88 -5.35
CA ALA A 430 -16.50 -30.25 -4.13
C ALA A 430 -18.00 -29.98 -4.25
N LEU A 431 -18.38 -28.80 -4.76
CA LEU A 431 -19.80 -28.44 -4.95
C LEU A 431 -20.44 -29.26 -6.08
N TRP A 432 -19.72 -29.44 -7.18
CA TRP A 432 -20.19 -30.25 -8.31
C TRP A 432 -20.40 -31.71 -7.91
N SER A 433 -19.45 -32.32 -7.18
CA SER A 433 -19.58 -33.71 -6.68
C SER A 433 -20.68 -33.84 -5.62
N ALA A 434 -20.97 -32.77 -4.88
CA ALA A 434 -22.12 -32.71 -3.98
C ALA A 434 -23.47 -32.53 -4.71
N GLY A 435 -23.48 -32.40 -6.03
CA GLY A 435 -24.70 -32.34 -6.85
C GLY A 435 -25.24 -30.94 -7.10
N PHE A 436 -24.46 -29.88 -6.89
CA PHE A 436 -24.84 -28.52 -7.27
C PHE A 436 -24.52 -28.22 -8.74
N ASP A 437 -25.35 -27.40 -9.38
CA ASP A 437 -25.05 -26.79 -10.68
C ASP A 437 -24.20 -25.54 -10.44
N VAL A 438 -22.90 -25.59 -10.76
CA VAL A 438 -21.94 -24.59 -10.27
C VAL A 438 -21.69 -23.51 -11.31
N TRP A 439 -21.85 -22.25 -10.91
CA TRP A 439 -21.69 -21.07 -11.76
C TRP A 439 -20.60 -20.18 -11.21
N LEU A 440 -19.66 -19.77 -12.05
CA LEU A 440 -18.52 -18.94 -11.70
C LEU A 440 -18.66 -17.58 -12.36
N LEU A 441 -18.67 -16.49 -11.58
CA LEU A 441 -18.78 -15.14 -12.12
C LEU A 441 -17.41 -14.46 -12.18
N ASP A 442 -16.99 -14.09 -13.38
CA ASP A 442 -16.01 -13.04 -13.63
C ASP A 442 -16.78 -11.72 -13.84
N TRP A 443 -16.77 -10.88 -12.81
CA TRP A 443 -17.41 -9.55 -12.78
C TRP A 443 -16.39 -8.46 -13.11
N ARG A 444 -16.76 -7.17 -13.10
CA ARG A 444 -15.87 -6.10 -13.60
C ARG A 444 -14.51 -5.99 -12.89
N ALA A 445 -14.38 -6.56 -11.70
CA ALA A 445 -13.12 -6.64 -10.96
C ALA A 445 -12.19 -7.80 -11.38
N SER A 446 -12.63 -8.69 -12.28
CA SER A 446 -11.88 -9.87 -12.70
C SER A 446 -10.67 -9.50 -13.54
N ILE A 447 -9.48 -9.99 -13.14
CA ILE A 447 -8.24 -9.82 -13.90
C ILE A 447 -8.26 -10.47 -15.29
N GLU A 448 -9.23 -11.35 -15.55
CA GLU A 448 -9.45 -12.00 -16.86
C GLU A 448 -10.25 -11.12 -17.82
N LEU A 449 -10.95 -10.09 -17.32
CA LEU A 449 -11.79 -9.22 -18.14
C LEU A 449 -11.11 -7.88 -18.45
N PRO A 450 -11.21 -7.36 -19.68
CA PRO A 450 -10.63 -6.06 -20.05
C PRO A 450 -11.10 -4.88 -19.18
N ILE A 451 -12.33 -4.93 -18.68
CA ILE A 451 -12.93 -3.87 -17.85
C ILE A 451 -12.17 -3.64 -16.54
N SER A 452 -11.51 -4.67 -15.98
CA SER A 452 -10.74 -4.53 -14.73
C SER A 452 -9.56 -3.55 -14.85
N ARG A 453 -9.12 -3.25 -16.07
CA ARG A 453 -8.05 -2.29 -16.38
C ARG A 453 -8.56 -0.87 -16.60
N GLN A 454 -9.87 -0.64 -16.56
CA GLN A 454 -10.50 0.67 -16.74
C GLN A 454 -10.90 1.28 -15.39
N ARG A 455 -11.34 2.54 -15.39
CA ARG A 455 -11.86 3.19 -14.17
C ARG A 455 -13.28 2.71 -13.89
N TRP A 456 -13.49 2.21 -12.69
CA TRP A 456 -14.80 1.86 -12.14
C TRP A 456 -14.74 2.02 -10.62
N ASN A 457 -15.90 2.11 -9.97
CA ASN A 457 -16.02 2.19 -8.52
C ASN A 457 -16.94 1.07 -8.00
N LEU A 458 -17.04 0.95 -6.68
CA LEU A 458 -17.85 -0.10 -6.07
C LEU A 458 -19.33 -0.02 -6.47
N ASP A 459 -19.89 1.18 -6.63
CA ASP A 459 -21.29 1.34 -7.07
C ASP A 459 -21.57 0.70 -8.42
N ALA A 460 -20.66 0.89 -9.38
CA ALA A 460 -20.78 0.28 -10.69
C ALA A 460 -20.66 -1.25 -10.57
N ALA A 461 -19.76 -1.73 -9.71
CA ALA A 461 -19.56 -3.15 -9.44
C ALA A 461 -20.76 -3.84 -8.76
N VAL A 462 -21.49 -3.10 -7.91
CA VAL A 462 -22.76 -3.54 -7.32
C VAL A 462 -23.83 -3.76 -8.39
N ALA A 463 -23.84 -2.93 -9.44
CA ALA A 463 -24.79 -3.05 -10.53
C ALA A 463 -24.56 -4.28 -11.43
N ASP A 464 -23.42 -4.96 -11.34
CA ASP A 464 -23.13 -6.20 -12.08
C ASP A 464 -23.95 -7.39 -11.58
N MET A 465 -24.15 -7.46 -10.26
CA MET A 465 -24.60 -8.67 -9.58
C MET A 465 -26.00 -9.12 -10.03
N PRO A 466 -27.00 -8.22 -10.18
CA PRO A 466 -28.33 -8.62 -10.67
C PRO A 466 -28.28 -9.26 -12.06
N PHE A 467 -27.45 -8.76 -12.98
CA PHE A 467 -27.35 -9.33 -14.34
C PHE A 467 -26.81 -10.77 -14.32
N ALA A 468 -25.85 -11.05 -13.43
CA ALA A 468 -25.34 -12.40 -13.26
C ALA A 468 -26.42 -13.34 -12.69
N VAL A 469 -27.14 -12.90 -11.66
CA VAL A 469 -28.20 -13.68 -11.01
C VAL A 469 -29.35 -13.96 -11.97
N ASP A 470 -29.86 -12.93 -12.65
CA ASP A 470 -30.95 -13.03 -13.61
C ASP A 470 -30.60 -13.98 -14.76
N HIS A 471 -29.35 -13.92 -15.25
CA HIS A 471 -28.88 -14.83 -16.28
C HIS A 471 -28.91 -16.29 -15.80
N VAL A 472 -28.38 -16.58 -14.60
CA VAL A 472 -28.39 -17.94 -14.04
C VAL A 472 -29.82 -18.46 -13.88
N LEU A 473 -30.74 -17.65 -13.34
CA LEU A 473 -32.14 -18.03 -13.18
C LEU A 473 -32.82 -18.28 -14.53
N SER A 474 -32.53 -17.45 -15.54
CA SER A 474 -33.10 -17.61 -16.89
C SER A 474 -32.66 -18.92 -17.57
N VAL A 475 -31.39 -19.30 -17.41
CA VAL A 475 -30.83 -20.51 -18.03
C VAL A 475 -31.25 -21.78 -17.29
N THR A 476 -31.37 -21.72 -15.98
CA THR A 476 -31.68 -22.89 -15.13
C THR A 476 -33.16 -23.09 -14.88
N ALA A 477 -33.98 -22.05 -15.08
CA ALA A 477 -35.38 -22.01 -14.67
C ALA A 477 -35.58 -22.34 -13.17
N ALA A 478 -34.57 -22.08 -12.34
CA ALA A 478 -34.66 -22.26 -10.90
C ALA A 478 -35.41 -21.09 -10.25
N ASP A 479 -36.10 -21.35 -9.14
CA ASP A 479 -36.81 -20.31 -8.37
C ASP A 479 -35.87 -19.43 -7.52
N GLY A 480 -34.59 -19.81 -7.42
CA GLY A 480 -33.56 -19.08 -6.68
C GLY A 480 -32.20 -19.76 -6.76
N ILE A 481 -31.14 -19.00 -6.47
CA ILE A 481 -29.75 -19.48 -6.45
C ILE A 481 -29.17 -19.46 -5.04
N ASP A 482 -28.26 -20.39 -4.74
CA ASP A 482 -27.33 -20.21 -3.63
C ASP A 482 -26.12 -19.41 -4.10
N ALA A 483 -25.45 -18.69 -3.21
CA ALA A 483 -24.25 -17.93 -3.56
C ALA A 483 -23.12 -18.15 -2.56
N PHE A 484 -21.91 -18.37 -3.05
CA PHE A 484 -20.67 -18.24 -2.27
C PHE A 484 -19.93 -17.01 -2.76
N VAL A 485 -19.71 -16.05 -1.87
CA VAL A 485 -19.15 -14.75 -2.24
C VAL A 485 -17.92 -14.44 -1.39
N HIS A 486 -16.88 -13.87 -2.01
CA HIS A 486 -15.58 -13.71 -1.38
C HIS A 486 -15.05 -12.28 -1.44
N CYS A 487 -14.52 -11.77 -0.32
CA CYS A 487 -13.79 -10.49 -0.24
C CYS A 487 -14.63 -9.32 -0.83
N VAL A 488 -14.07 -8.47 -1.70
CA VAL A 488 -14.79 -7.34 -2.31
C VAL A 488 -15.98 -7.80 -3.18
N GLY A 489 -15.95 -9.01 -3.72
CA GLY A 489 -17.10 -9.61 -4.40
C GLY A 489 -18.28 -9.83 -3.45
N SER A 490 -17.98 -10.19 -2.20
CA SER A 490 -19.00 -10.28 -1.14
C SER A 490 -19.60 -8.93 -0.78
N ILE A 491 -18.77 -7.89 -0.60
CA ILE A 491 -19.26 -6.52 -0.36
C ILE A 491 -20.23 -6.10 -1.47
N SER A 492 -19.81 -6.29 -2.72
CA SER A 492 -20.61 -5.91 -3.90
C SER A 492 -21.93 -6.68 -3.97
N PHE A 493 -21.91 -7.98 -3.63
CA PHE A 493 -23.09 -8.83 -3.64
C PHE A 493 -24.10 -8.47 -2.55
N PHE A 494 -23.64 -8.22 -1.32
CA PHE A 494 -24.53 -7.79 -0.24
C PHE A 494 -25.07 -6.37 -0.48
N LEU A 495 -24.28 -5.46 -1.04
CA LEU A 495 -24.78 -4.14 -1.43
C LEU A 495 -25.87 -4.26 -2.51
N ALA A 496 -25.73 -5.20 -3.46
CA ALA A 496 -26.76 -5.47 -4.45
C ALA A 496 -28.05 -6.01 -3.81
N LEU A 497 -27.93 -6.91 -2.83
CA LEU A 497 -29.08 -7.41 -2.04
C LEU A 497 -29.82 -6.27 -1.33
N LEU A 498 -29.08 -5.37 -0.68
CA LEU A 498 -29.67 -4.21 0.00
C LEU A 498 -30.31 -3.21 -0.96
N ARG A 499 -29.77 -3.10 -2.18
CA ARG A 499 -30.39 -2.35 -3.29
C ARG A 499 -31.58 -3.08 -3.94
N GLY A 500 -31.97 -4.23 -3.41
CA GLY A 500 -33.19 -4.93 -3.78
C GLY A 500 -33.01 -6.07 -4.79
N MET A 501 -31.78 -6.51 -5.07
CA MET A 501 -31.52 -7.72 -5.88
C MET A 501 -32.31 -8.92 -5.33
N LYS A 502 -32.99 -9.66 -6.22
CA LYS A 502 -33.86 -10.80 -5.90
C LYS A 502 -33.27 -12.11 -6.42
N GLY A 503 -33.96 -13.23 -6.17
CA GLY A 503 -33.58 -14.53 -6.72
C GLY A 503 -32.46 -15.26 -5.96
N ILE A 504 -32.14 -14.81 -4.75
CA ILE A 504 -31.15 -15.45 -3.87
C ILE A 504 -31.86 -16.27 -2.78
N ARG A 505 -31.50 -17.55 -2.67
CA ARG A 505 -32.00 -18.50 -1.66
C ARG A 505 -31.13 -18.52 -0.41
N SER A 506 -29.81 -18.57 -0.58
CA SER A 506 -28.85 -18.50 0.52
C SER A 506 -27.53 -17.87 0.07
N VAL A 507 -26.78 -17.30 1.03
CA VAL A 507 -25.47 -16.70 0.77
C VAL A 507 -24.48 -17.17 1.82
N ILE A 508 -23.35 -17.71 1.37
CA ILE A 508 -22.17 -17.98 2.18
C ILE A 508 -21.14 -16.89 1.88
N SER A 509 -20.81 -16.11 2.90
CA SER A 509 -19.81 -15.05 2.81
C SER A 509 -18.46 -15.54 3.30
N SER A 510 -17.42 -15.35 2.49
CA SER A 510 -16.03 -15.61 2.84
C SER A 510 -15.28 -14.28 2.99
N GLN A 511 -14.74 -14.05 4.19
CA GLN A 511 -13.96 -12.88 4.65
C GLN A 511 -14.76 -11.62 5.03
N VAL A 512 -15.64 -11.10 4.16
CA VAL A 512 -16.28 -9.79 4.40
C VAL A 512 -17.78 -9.87 4.12
N ALA A 513 -18.64 -9.49 5.07
CA ALA A 513 -20.10 -9.34 4.87
C ALA A 513 -20.52 -7.88 5.17
N LEU A 514 -21.83 -7.59 5.10
CA LEU A 514 -22.37 -6.23 5.23
C LEU A 514 -23.06 -5.96 6.58
N ASP A 515 -23.11 -6.95 7.49
CA ASP A 515 -23.55 -6.78 8.87
C ASP A 515 -22.71 -7.63 9.84
N THR A 516 -22.53 -7.14 11.06
CA THR A 516 -21.44 -7.39 12.02
C THR A 516 -21.77 -8.41 13.13
N VAL A 517 -22.84 -9.18 13.01
CA VAL A 517 -23.15 -10.20 14.02
C VAL A 517 -22.40 -11.49 13.74
N THR A 518 -21.25 -11.65 14.41
CA THR A 518 -20.59 -12.96 14.53
C THR A 518 -21.48 -13.90 15.34
N ALA A 519 -21.69 -15.12 14.86
CA ALA A 519 -22.26 -16.18 15.68
C ALA A 519 -21.36 -16.37 16.92
N THR A 520 -21.94 -16.24 18.10
CA THR A 520 -21.25 -16.63 19.33
C THR A 520 -21.00 -18.13 19.28
N LEU A 521 -19.73 -18.53 19.24
CA LEU A 521 -19.33 -19.90 19.57
C LEU A 521 -19.72 -20.13 21.03
N GLY A 522 -20.74 -20.96 21.24
CA GLY A 522 -21.11 -21.47 22.56
C GLY A 522 -20.10 -22.45 23.11
#